data_AF-A0A964K2Q1-F1
#
_entry.id   AF-A0A964K2Q1-F1
#
_cell.length_a   1.000
_cell.length_b   1.000
_cell.length_c   1.000
_cell.angle_alpha   90.00
_cell.angle_beta   90.00
_cell.angle_gamma   90.00
#
_symmetry.space_group_name_H-M   'P 1'
#
loop_
_entity.id
_entity.type
_entity.pdbx_description
1 polymer ?
#
loop_
_entity_poly.entity_id
_entity_poly.type
_entity_poly.pdbx_seq_one_letter_code
_entity_poly.pdbx_strand_id
1 'polypeptide(L)'
;YFSKNINSKNTFDNEIWRAYNATPSAFLVNGRNSSFKFSAGNTNLDKGRVNIIQEYALPELSIVNNMRLIPGACGEWRNHMTYAIGTEETSGVKAGKTVTFNGTYSPDCAEKYLELSVFNDDQYAFYTFKKLWSDLGGKFYGQLKTQEMPLNAVKVIEQLSEPLGYVVREMNKWSNNLTARQLLLTIAAEKTALPATEAYGAAAIKAWLSNKSLNGNSLKLDELVIENGSGLSRTEHISAEHLSQMLVIAYHSPVMPEFMSSLPILALDGTVMKRLKNSPVANRAHLKTGSIDGVSAIAGYVLDQQNKRQVVVMIVNHAKAGASKAAQDALIEWVYHQEN
;
A
#
# COMPACT_ATOMS: atom_id res chain seq x y z
N TYR A 1 -11.48 4.30 18.71
CA TYR A 1 -10.68 5.31 17.98
C TYR A 1 -11.18 5.43 16.54
N PHE A 2 -11.02 4.41 15.70
CA PHE A 2 -11.66 4.37 14.38
C PHE A 2 -13.05 3.72 14.39
N SER A 3 -13.88 4.05 13.40
CA SER A 3 -15.20 3.45 13.22
C SER A 3 -15.09 1.97 12.82
N LYS A 4 -16.02 1.13 13.28
CA LYS A 4 -16.11 -0.28 12.85
C LYS A 4 -16.59 -0.43 11.39
N ASN A 5 -17.24 0.60 10.85
CA ASN A 5 -17.81 0.63 9.50
C ASN A 5 -16.97 1.48 8.54
N ILE A 6 -15.64 1.38 8.60
CA ILE A 6 -14.78 1.94 7.53
C ILE A 6 -15.09 1.18 6.25
N ASN A 7 -15.29 1.88 5.12
CA ASN A 7 -15.92 1.35 3.92
C ASN A 7 -15.31 -0.01 3.54
N SER A 8 -16.10 -1.06 3.75
CA SER A 8 -15.61 -2.43 3.88
C SER A 8 -15.91 -3.24 2.62
N LYS A 9 -14.86 -3.82 2.05
CA LYS A 9 -14.84 -4.97 1.14
C LYS A 9 -15.37 -4.84 -0.29
N ASN A 10 -15.94 -3.73 -0.72
CA ASN A 10 -16.17 -3.51 -2.16
C ASN A 10 -14.89 -3.05 -2.85
N THR A 11 -13.94 -3.99 -3.01
CA THR A 11 -12.76 -3.77 -3.83
C THR A 11 -13.21 -3.78 -5.28
N PHE A 12 -12.97 -2.71 -6.04
CA PHE A 12 -13.42 -2.63 -7.43
C PHE A 12 -12.79 -3.71 -8.35
N ASP A 13 -11.71 -4.36 -7.89
CA ASP A 13 -10.97 -5.41 -8.59
C ASP A 13 -11.33 -6.84 -8.11
N ASN A 14 -12.30 -6.99 -7.20
CA ASN A 14 -12.69 -8.26 -6.56
C ASN A 14 -11.56 -9.02 -5.83
N GLU A 15 -10.42 -8.36 -5.57
CA GLU A 15 -9.24 -8.96 -4.95
C GLU A 15 -9.23 -8.73 -3.43
N ILE A 16 -10.33 -9.07 -2.76
CA ILE A 16 -10.61 -8.74 -1.35
C ILE A 16 -9.55 -9.24 -0.34
N TRP A 17 -8.77 -10.25 -0.74
CA TRP A 17 -7.75 -10.87 0.10
C TRP A 17 -6.36 -10.28 -0.12
N ARG A 18 -6.15 -9.41 -1.11
CA ARG A 18 -4.82 -8.83 -1.33
C ARG A 18 -4.46 -7.87 -0.22
N ALA A 19 -3.20 -7.89 0.22
CA ALA A 19 -2.73 -7.02 1.29
C ALA A 19 -2.92 -5.52 0.98
N TYR A 20 -2.84 -5.10 -0.29
CA TYR A 20 -3.10 -3.71 -0.68
C TYR A 20 -4.58 -3.29 -0.55
N ASN A 21 -5.49 -4.27 -0.45
CA ASN A 21 -6.92 -4.09 -0.19
C ASN A 21 -7.25 -4.19 1.31
N ALA A 22 -6.24 -4.32 2.18
CA ALA A 22 -6.45 -4.30 3.61
C ALA A 22 -7.16 -3.00 4.05
N THR A 23 -8.12 -3.15 4.95
CA THR A 23 -8.84 -2.08 5.62
C THR A 23 -7.99 -1.60 6.79
N PRO A 24 -7.94 -0.29 7.03
CA PRO A 24 -7.27 0.25 8.22
C PRO A 24 -7.99 -0.18 9.50
N SER A 25 -7.23 -0.22 10.60
CA SER A 25 -7.73 -0.59 11.93
C SER A 25 -7.02 0.24 13.00
N ALA A 26 -7.73 0.57 14.08
CA ALA A 26 -7.14 1.28 15.22
C ALA A 26 -6.07 0.44 15.93
N PHE A 27 -6.09 -0.88 15.76
CA PHE A 27 -5.05 -1.79 16.22
C PHE A 27 -4.67 -2.73 15.06
N LEU A 28 -3.50 -2.49 14.49
CA LEU A 28 -3.03 -3.18 13.29
C LEU A 28 -1.63 -3.73 13.56
N VAL A 29 -1.48 -5.04 13.45
CA VAL A 29 -0.19 -5.74 13.60
C VAL A 29 0.27 -6.19 12.24
N ASN A 30 1.49 -5.80 11.84
CA ASN A 30 2.14 -6.17 10.57
C ASN A 30 1.24 -6.01 9.32
N GLY A 31 0.36 -5.00 9.30
CA GLY A 31 -0.58 -4.80 8.20
C GLY A 31 -1.51 -5.99 7.92
N ARG A 32 -1.72 -6.87 8.92
CA ARG A 32 -2.38 -8.18 8.82
C ARG A 32 -1.89 -9.05 7.66
N ASN A 33 -0.60 -8.89 7.32
CA ASN A 33 -0.02 -9.45 6.13
C ASN A 33 0.40 -10.92 6.33
N SER A 34 -0.04 -11.78 5.41
CA SER A 34 0.35 -13.17 5.28
C SER A 34 1.13 -13.34 3.98
N SER A 35 2.47 -13.36 4.09
CA SER A 35 3.37 -13.50 2.93
C SER A 35 3.57 -14.96 2.56
N PHE A 36 3.31 -15.28 1.29
CA PHE A 36 3.55 -16.60 0.72
C PHE A 36 4.70 -16.52 -0.28
N LYS A 37 5.78 -17.26 0.00
CA LYS A 37 6.93 -17.39 -0.87
C LYS A 37 6.78 -18.61 -1.79
N PHE A 38 6.84 -18.36 -3.10
CA PHE A 38 6.82 -19.34 -4.17
C PHE A 38 8.23 -19.55 -4.71
N SER A 39 8.62 -20.80 -4.89
CA SER A 39 9.90 -21.17 -5.50
C SER A 39 9.80 -22.53 -6.19
N ALA A 40 10.69 -22.81 -7.14
CA ALA A 40 10.82 -24.15 -7.69
C ALA A 40 11.68 -25.02 -6.78
N GLY A 41 11.22 -26.23 -6.49
CA GLY A 41 11.96 -27.22 -5.71
C GLY A 41 13.26 -27.60 -6.42
N ASN A 42 14.37 -27.37 -5.73
CA ASN A 42 15.73 -27.55 -6.24
C ASN A 42 16.54 -28.56 -5.42
N THR A 43 15.95 -29.18 -4.40
CA THR A 43 16.55 -30.23 -3.58
C THR A 43 16.11 -31.61 -4.07
N ASN A 44 16.80 -32.66 -3.62
CA ASN A 44 16.40 -34.04 -3.95
C ASN A 44 15.00 -34.41 -3.43
N LEU A 45 14.48 -33.70 -2.42
CA LEU A 45 13.21 -34.02 -1.76
C LEU A 45 11.99 -33.34 -2.42
N ASP A 46 12.20 -32.24 -3.13
CA ASP A 46 11.15 -31.40 -3.72
C ASP A 46 11.32 -31.14 -5.22
N LYS A 47 12.33 -31.75 -5.85
CA LYS A 47 12.60 -31.63 -7.29
C LYS A 47 11.33 -31.85 -8.11
N GLY A 48 11.03 -30.90 -8.98
CA GLY A 48 9.84 -30.97 -9.85
C GLY A 48 8.54 -30.47 -9.22
N ARG A 49 8.58 -29.93 -8.00
CA ARG A 49 7.41 -29.34 -7.32
C ARG A 49 7.56 -27.84 -7.15
N VAL A 50 6.42 -27.15 -7.03
CA VAL A 50 6.39 -25.76 -6.56
C VAL A 50 6.41 -25.80 -5.05
N ASN A 51 7.32 -25.10 -4.41
CA ASN A 51 7.33 -24.89 -2.97
C ASN A 51 6.57 -23.61 -2.65
N ILE A 52 5.65 -23.70 -1.69
CA ILE A 52 4.91 -22.57 -1.16
C ILE A 52 5.05 -22.61 0.35
N ILE A 53 5.67 -21.58 0.93
CA ILE A 53 5.81 -21.44 2.38
C ILE A 53 5.26 -20.09 2.83
N GLN A 54 4.73 -20.04 4.05
CA GLN A 54 4.42 -18.78 4.70
C GLN A 54 5.68 -18.28 5.43
N GLU A 55 6.16 -17.05 5.14
CA GLU A 55 7.41 -16.55 5.76
C GLU A 55 7.32 -16.45 7.29
N TYR A 56 6.14 -16.08 7.80
CA TYR A 56 5.81 -16.12 9.23
C TYR A 56 4.65 -17.08 9.46
N ALA A 57 4.97 -18.38 9.61
CA ALA A 57 3.99 -19.45 9.71
C ALA A 57 3.09 -19.29 10.96
N LEU A 58 1.79 -19.09 10.75
CA LEU A 58 0.78 -19.09 11.82
C LEU A 58 0.12 -20.47 11.89
N PRO A 59 0.06 -21.13 13.06
CA PRO A 59 -0.56 -22.46 13.20
C PRO A 59 -2.02 -22.53 12.75
N GLU A 60 -2.73 -21.40 12.81
CA GLU A 60 -4.12 -21.28 12.38
C GLU A 60 -4.29 -21.17 10.85
N LEU A 61 -3.21 -21.26 10.06
CA LEU A 61 -3.21 -21.16 8.61
C LEU A 61 -2.59 -22.41 7.94
N SER A 62 -3.39 -23.10 7.13
CA SER A 62 -2.98 -24.26 6.34
C SER A 62 -2.80 -23.88 4.86
N ILE A 63 -1.81 -24.48 4.19
CA ILE A 63 -1.56 -24.29 2.75
C ILE A 63 -1.90 -25.58 2.01
N VAL A 64 -2.79 -25.49 1.02
CA VAL A 64 -3.03 -26.57 0.04
C VAL A 64 -2.37 -26.17 -1.27
N ASN A 65 -1.38 -26.94 -1.69
CA ASN A 65 -0.57 -26.64 -2.87
C ASN A 65 -0.89 -27.61 -4.01
N ASN A 66 -1.69 -27.16 -4.97
CA ASN A 66 -2.04 -27.88 -6.19
C ASN A 66 -1.27 -27.36 -7.42
N MET A 67 -0.22 -26.57 -7.20
CA MET A 67 0.57 -25.96 -8.27
C MET A 67 1.51 -26.97 -8.94
N ARG A 68 1.81 -26.75 -10.22
CA ARG A 68 2.74 -27.58 -11.00
C ARG A 68 3.85 -26.75 -11.61
N LEU A 69 5.06 -27.29 -11.70
CA LEU A 69 6.13 -26.65 -12.45
C LEU A 69 5.93 -26.85 -13.96
N ILE A 70 6.05 -25.77 -14.72
CA ILE A 70 6.04 -25.80 -16.19
C ILE A 70 7.24 -25.00 -16.71
N PRO A 71 8.08 -25.57 -17.60
CA PRO A 71 9.17 -24.83 -18.23
C PRO A 71 8.67 -23.64 -19.06
N GLY A 72 9.40 -22.52 -19.02
CA GLY A 72 9.10 -21.32 -19.80
C GLY A 72 9.54 -20.04 -19.09
N ALA A 73 9.52 -18.91 -19.77
CA ALA A 73 9.88 -17.64 -19.12
C ALA A 73 8.92 -17.30 -17.97
N CYS A 74 9.42 -16.64 -16.92
CA CYS A 74 8.59 -16.29 -15.76
C CYS A 74 7.39 -15.40 -16.11
N GLY A 75 7.62 -14.35 -16.91
CA GLY A 75 6.61 -13.38 -17.31
C GLY A 75 5.76 -12.84 -16.16
N GLU A 76 4.49 -12.59 -16.43
CA GLU A 76 3.46 -12.22 -15.45
C GLU A 76 2.94 -13.47 -14.72
N TRP A 77 3.81 -14.10 -13.92
CA TRP A 77 3.57 -15.38 -13.24
C TRP A 77 2.23 -15.46 -12.47
N ARG A 78 1.74 -14.33 -11.97
CA ARG A 78 0.45 -14.20 -11.28
C ARG A 78 -0.74 -14.62 -12.14
N ASN A 79 -0.67 -14.43 -13.45
CA ASN A 79 -1.74 -14.78 -14.38
C ASN A 79 -1.86 -16.30 -14.61
N HIS A 80 -0.87 -17.07 -14.16
CA HIS A 80 -0.82 -18.52 -14.33
C HIS A 80 -1.28 -19.29 -13.08
N MET A 81 -1.80 -18.58 -12.08
CA MET A 81 -2.24 -19.19 -10.83
C MET A 81 -3.48 -18.51 -10.25
N THR A 82 -4.21 -19.26 -9.46
CA THR A 82 -5.33 -18.78 -8.65
C THR A 82 -5.15 -19.20 -7.20
N TYR A 83 -5.87 -18.51 -6.31
CA TYR A 83 -5.92 -18.90 -4.91
C TYR A 83 -7.36 -18.82 -4.40
N ALA A 84 -7.69 -19.67 -3.43
CA ALA A 84 -8.97 -19.65 -2.72
C ALA A 84 -8.71 -19.71 -1.21
N ILE A 85 -9.51 -18.99 -0.44
CA ILE A 85 -9.41 -18.96 1.01
C ILE A 85 -10.66 -19.60 1.60
N GLY A 86 -10.48 -20.74 2.28
CA GLY A 86 -11.52 -21.46 3.01
C GLY A 86 -11.40 -21.28 4.52
N THR A 87 -12.45 -21.68 5.23
CA THR A 87 -12.47 -21.84 6.70
C THR A 87 -12.49 -23.32 7.02
N GLU A 88 -11.61 -23.77 7.90
CA GLU A 88 -11.66 -25.11 8.45
C GLU A 88 -12.47 -25.08 9.75
N GLU A 89 -13.64 -25.71 9.76
CA GLU A 89 -14.35 -26.01 10.99
C GLU A 89 -13.93 -27.39 11.47
N THR A 90 -13.10 -27.45 12.52
CA THR A 90 -12.90 -28.69 13.26
C THR A 90 -13.75 -28.67 14.52
N SER A 91 -14.39 -29.81 14.80
CA SER A 91 -15.37 -30.04 15.87
C SER A 91 -14.91 -29.49 17.23
N GLY A 92 -15.27 -28.24 17.52
CA GLY A 92 -15.18 -27.63 18.85
C GLY A 92 -13.93 -26.80 19.17
N VAL A 93 -12.93 -26.64 18.30
CA VAL A 93 -11.76 -25.77 18.59
C VAL A 93 -11.27 -25.01 17.35
N LYS A 94 -11.44 -23.67 17.36
CA LYS A 94 -10.86 -22.62 16.49
C LYS A 94 -10.95 -22.86 14.96
N ALA A 95 -11.79 -22.07 14.30
CA ALA A 95 -11.82 -22.01 12.83
C ALA A 95 -10.48 -21.52 12.26
N GLY A 96 -9.68 -22.46 11.75
CA GLY A 96 -8.48 -22.17 10.97
C GLY A 96 -8.83 -21.62 9.59
N LYS A 97 -7.83 -21.13 8.88
CA LYS A 97 -7.95 -20.72 7.48
C LYS A 97 -7.12 -21.64 6.62
N THR A 98 -7.63 -21.92 5.42
CA THR A 98 -6.88 -22.70 4.41
C THR A 98 -6.75 -21.90 3.15
N VAL A 99 -5.53 -21.80 2.64
CA VAL A 99 -5.23 -21.12 1.37
C VAL A 99 -4.83 -22.18 0.36
N THR A 100 -5.69 -22.35 -0.64
CA THR A 100 -5.49 -23.31 -1.72
C THR A 100 -4.92 -22.59 -2.94
N PHE A 101 -3.72 -22.97 -3.37
CA PHE A 101 -3.09 -22.46 -4.59
C PHE A 101 -3.22 -23.46 -5.72
N ASN A 102 -3.69 -23.01 -6.88
CA ASN A 102 -3.82 -23.82 -8.10
C ASN A 102 -3.15 -23.14 -9.28
N GLY A 103 -2.69 -23.93 -10.26
CA GLY A 103 -2.11 -23.42 -11.49
C GLY A 103 -0.67 -23.85 -11.68
N THR A 104 0.15 -22.98 -12.27
CA THR A 104 1.46 -23.32 -12.78
C THR A 104 2.51 -22.28 -12.40
N TYR A 105 3.75 -22.73 -12.26
CA TYR A 105 4.88 -21.87 -11.90
C TYR A 105 6.10 -22.24 -12.74
N SER A 106 6.85 -21.24 -13.19
CA SER A 106 8.08 -21.49 -13.93
C SER A 106 9.29 -21.57 -13.00
N PRO A 107 10.20 -22.54 -13.21
CA PRO A 107 11.53 -22.53 -12.59
C PRO A 107 12.33 -21.24 -12.82
N ASP A 108 12.07 -20.50 -13.91
CA ASP A 108 12.77 -19.25 -14.25
C ASP A 108 12.29 -18.04 -13.42
N CYS A 109 11.29 -18.21 -12.54
CA CYS A 109 10.73 -17.11 -11.77
C CYS A 109 11.57 -16.60 -10.59
N ALA A 110 12.69 -17.27 -10.28
CA ALA A 110 13.37 -17.12 -8.99
C ALA A 110 12.36 -17.21 -7.82
N GLU A 111 12.65 -16.65 -6.65
CA GLU A 111 11.64 -16.55 -5.60
C GLU A 111 10.62 -15.45 -5.93
N LYS A 112 9.34 -15.74 -5.67
CA LYS A 112 8.23 -14.77 -5.80
C LYS A 112 7.39 -14.75 -4.54
N TYR A 113 6.74 -13.61 -4.32
CA TYR A 113 5.96 -13.34 -3.12
C TYR A 113 4.52 -12.96 -3.47
N LEU A 114 3.57 -13.47 -2.67
CA LEU A 114 2.18 -13.05 -2.69
C LEU A 114 1.78 -12.63 -1.28
N GLU A 115 1.41 -11.36 -1.16
CA GLU A 115 0.95 -10.77 0.08
C GLU A 115 -0.58 -10.82 0.16
N LEU A 116 -1.11 -11.60 1.11
CA LEU A 116 -2.54 -11.72 1.39
C LEU A 116 -2.90 -11.22 2.80
N SER A 117 -4.15 -10.82 2.98
CA SER A 117 -4.77 -10.40 4.23
C SER A 117 -5.80 -11.44 4.68
N VAL A 118 -5.33 -12.61 5.10
CA VAL A 118 -6.19 -13.81 5.31
C VAL A 118 -7.07 -13.72 6.56
N PHE A 119 -6.54 -13.13 7.62
CA PHE A 119 -7.22 -12.96 8.91
C PHE A 119 -7.74 -11.53 9.05
N ASN A 120 -8.77 -11.35 9.89
CA ASN A 120 -9.14 -10.00 10.33
C ASN A 120 -8.11 -9.46 11.35
N ASP A 121 -8.20 -8.18 11.70
CA ASP A 121 -7.20 -7.49 12.52
C ASP A 121 -7.05 -8.15 13.91
N ASP A 122 -8.16 -8.45 14.57
CA ASP A 122 -8.20 -9.07 15.90
C ASP A 122 -7.59 -10.49 15.89
N GLN A 123 -7.96 -11.30 14.90
CA GLN A 123 -7.43 -12.66 14.71
C GLN A 123 -5.93 -12.65 14.44
N TYR A 124 -5.48 -11.82 13.49
CA TYR A 124 -4.07 -11.76 13.12
C TYR A 124 -3.20 -11.33 14.30
N ALA A 125 -3.63 -10.29 15.03
CA ALA A 125 -2.92 -9.83 16.21
C ALA A 125 -2.87 -10.91 17.30
N PHE A 126 -4.00 -11.59 17.56
CA PHE A 126 -4.07 -12.64 18.56
C PHE A 126 -3.20 -13.86 18.22
N TYR A 127 -3.23 -14.33 16.97
CA TYR A 127 -2.42 -15.48 16.54
C TYR A 127 -0.93 -15.15 16.52
N THR A 128 -0.57 -13.92 16.10
CA THR A 128 0.81 -13.43 16.17
C THR A 128 1.30 -13.35 17.61
N PHE A 129 0.50 -12.81 18.53
CA PHE A 129 0.81 -12.78 19.96
C PHE A 129 1.00 -14.20 20.51
N LYS A 130 0.08 -15.12 20.25
CA LYS A 130 0.19 -16.52 20.70
C LYS A 130 1.48 -17.17 20.21
N LYS A 131 1.82 -16.96 18.94
CA LYS A 131 3.04 -17.50 18.35
C LYS A 131 4.28 -16.93 19.02
N LEU A 132 4.41 -15.61 19.10
CA LEU A 132 5.56 -14.96 19.73
C LEU A 132 5.71 -15.36 21.19
N TRP A 133 4.61 -15.41 21.95
CA TRP A 133 4.62 -15.83 23.34
C TRP A 133 5.10 -17.28 23.50
N SER A 134 4.62 -18.18 22.64
CA SER A 134 5.07 -19.58 22.61
C SER A 134 6.53 -19.72 22.22
N ASP A 135 6.99 -18.97 21.22
CA ASP A 135 8.39 -19.00 20.76
C ASP A 135 9.34 -18.49 21.87
N LEU A 136 8.87 -17.60 22.74
CA LEU A 136 9.57 -17.14 23.95
C LEU A 136 9.45 -18.12 25.14
N GLY A 137 8.85 -19.30 24.96
CA GLY A 137 8.68 -20.32 26.00
C GLY A 137 7.45 -20.12 26.90
N GLY A 138 6.64 -19.10 26.63
CA GLY A 138 5.41 -18.82 27.34
C GLY A 138 4.29 -19.80 26.97
N LYS A 139 3.34 -20.00 27.90
CA LYS A 139 2.10 -20.75 27.64
C LYS A 139 0.92 -19.81 27.76
N PHE A 140 -0.05 -19.92 26.84
CA PHE A 140 -1.24 -19.09 26.83
C PHE A 140 -2.48 -19.95 26.60
N TYR A 141 -3.36 -20.00 27.59
CA TYR A 141 -4.59 -20.82 27.59
C TYR A 141 -5.87 -19.99 27.42
N GLY A 142 -5.75 -18.66 27.35
CA GLY A 142 -6.88 -17.75 27.18
C GLY A 142 -7.48 -17.77 25.77
N GLN A 143 -8.55 -17.00 25.60
CA GLN A 143 -9.24 -16.80 24.33
C GLN A 143 -9.25 -15.33 23.96
N LEU A 144 -9.41 -15.04 22.67
CA LEU A 144 -9.57 -13.69 22.16
C LEU A 144 -10.91 -13.12 22.61
N LYS A 145 -10.89 -11.93 23.22
CA LYS A 145 -12.09 -11.16 23.57
C LYS A 145 -11.89 -9.69 23.20
N THR A 146 -12.73 -9.19 22.30
CA THR A 146 -12.77 -7.77 21.95
C THR A 146 -13.79 -7.07 22.84
N GLN A 147 -13.36 -6.03 23.55
CA GLN A 147 -14.21 -5.24 24.45
C GLN A 147 -13.75 -3.79 24.50
N GLU A 148 -14.62 -2.90 24.97
CA GLU A 148 -14.21 -1.53 25.28
C GLU A 148 -13.23 -1.50 26.45
N MET A 149 -12.33 -0.52 26.46
CA MET A 149 -11.33 -0.39 27.51
C MET A 149 -12.02 -0.08 28.85
N PRO A 150 -11.86 -0.92 29.89
CA PRO A 150 -12.45 -0.66 31.21
C PRO A 150 -11.88 0.62 31.83
N LEU A 151 -12.70 1.35 32.59
CA LEU A 151 -12.28 2.58 33.29
C LEU A 151 -11.17 2.36 34.31
N ASN A 152 -11.06 1.13 34.84
CA ASN A 152 -10.04 0.72 35.81
C ASN A 152 -8.83 0.04 35.15
N ALA A 153 -8.68 0.13 33.83
CA ALA A 153 -7.51 -0.42 33.13
C ALA A 153 -6.23 0.31 33.58
N VAL A 154 -5.19 -0.46 33.90
CA VAL A 154 -3.86 0.06 34.22
C VAL A 154 -2.96 -0.05 32.99
N LYS A 155 -2.36 1.07 32.56
CA LYS A 155 -1.41 1.07 31.44
C LYS A 155 -0.12 0.35 31.87
N VAL A 156 0.15 -0.79 31.23
CA VAL A 156 1.37 -1.59 31.51
C VAL A 156 2.52 -1.19 30.58
N ILE A 157 2.23 -0.96 29.31
CA ILE A 157 3.23 -0.64 28.29
C ILE A 157 2.66 0.36 27.29
N GLU A 158 3.53 1.18 26.73
CA GLU A 158 3.26 2.09 25.63
C GLU A 158 4.36 1.93 24.60
N GLN A 159 3.97 1.84 23.33
CA GLN A 159 4.88 1.75 22.21
C GLN A 159 4.54 2.87 21.24
N LEU A 160 5.53 3.70 20.92
CA LEU A 160 5.39 4.74 19.91
C LEU A 160 5.80 4.18 18.55
N SER A 161 5.13 4.67 17.49
CA SER A 161 5.55 4.41 16.12
C SER A 161 6.82 5.16 15.78
N GLU A 162 7.37 4.86 14.60
CA GLU A 162 8.32 5.76 13.95
C GLU A 162 7.72 7.16 13.74
N PRO A 163 8.56 8.22 13.65
CA PRO A 163 8.09 9.57 13.38
C PRO A 163 7.30 9.67 12.07
N LEU A 164 6.34 10.61 12.01
CA LEU A 164 5.44 10.78 10.86
C LEU A 164 6.17 10.94 9.52
N GLY A 165 7.31 11.64 9.49
CA GLY A 165 8.11 11.78 8.27
C GLY A 165 8.60 10.44 7.71
N TYR A 166 8.97 9.50 8.58
CA TYR A 166 9.36 8.14 8.18
C TYR A 166 8.14 7.36 7.65
N VAL A 167 7.01 7.44 8.34
CA VAL A 167 5.77 6.78 7.91
C VAL A 167 5.33 7.28 6.53
N VAL A 168 5.38 8.59 6.28
CA VAL A 168 5.06 9.19 4.98
C VAL A 168 6.08 8.76 3.90
N ARG A 169 7.36 8.64 4.25
CA ARG A 169 8.39 8.09 3.34
C ARG A 169 8.06 6.68 2.89
N GLU A 170 7.84 5.76 3.83
CA GLU A 170 7.51 4.37 3.49
C GLU A 170 6.20 4.27 2.70
N MET A 171 5.20 5.09 3.05
CA MET A 171 3.95 5.20 2.32
C MET A 171 4.17 5.60 0.85
N ASN A 172 4.96 6.65 0.60
CA ASN A 172 5.13 7.20 -0.74
C ASN A 172 6.10 6.39 -1.60
N LYS A 173 7.22 5.91 -1.04
CA LYS A 173 8.22 5.10 -1.74
C LYS A 173 7.61 3.83 -2.33
N TRP A 174 6.77 3.16 -1.55
CA TRP A 174 6.19 1.86 -1.90
C TRP A 174 4.71 1.92 -2.28
N SER A 175 4.11 3.11 -2.27
CA SER A 175 2.68 3.31 -2.55
C SER A 175 1.78 2.47 -1.63
N ASN A 176 2.02 2.53 -0.32
CA ASN A 176 1.33 1.68 0.65
C ASN A 176 -0.09 2.20 0.96
N ASN A 177 -1.08 1.57 0.34
CA ASN A 177 -2.50 1.95 0.50
C ASN A 177 -2.97 1.91 1.95
N LEU A 178 -2.62 0.84 2.68
CA LEU A 178 -3.06 0.66 4.07
C LEU A 178 -2.56 1.81 4.95
N THR A 179 -1.29 2.21 4.79
CA THR A 179 -0.71 3.33 5.53
C THR A 179 -1.38 4.66 5.18
N ALA A 180 -1.71 4.88 3.90
CA ALA A 180 -2.43 6.08 3.47
C ALA A 180 -3.84 6.18 4.09
N ARG A 181 -4.59 5.07 4.09
CA ARG A 181 -5.91 4.99 4.73
C ARG A 181 -5.81 5.17 6.25
N GLN A 182 -4.79 4.60 6.88
CA GLN A 182 -4.53 4.81 8.32
C GLN A 182 -4.28 6.28 8.63
N LEU A 183 -3.43 6.96 7.84
CA LEU A 183 -3.12 8.37 8.04
C LEU A 183 -4.35 9.26 7.86
N LEU A 184 -5.22 8.97 6.88
CA LEU A 184 -6.48 9.69 6.69
C LEU A 184 -7.37 9.59 7.95
N LEU A 185 -7.52 8.39 8.52
CA LEU A 185 -8.31 8.17 9.72
C LEU A 185 -7.66 8.79 10.96
N THR A 186 -6.34 8.79 11.06
CA THR A 186 -5.63 9.53 12.12
C THR A 186 -5.89 11.04 12.00
N ILE A 187 -5.84 11.61 10.80
CA ILE A 187 -6.20 13.03 10.58
C ILE A 187 -7.62 13.31 11.07
N ALA A 188 -8.58 12.44 10.73
CA ALA A 188 -9.97 12.56 11.20
C ALA A 188 -10.08 12.49 12.73
N ALA A 189 -9.37 11.54 13.36
CA ALA A 189 -9.39 11.37 14.80
C ALA A 189 -8.82 12.60 15.54
N GLU A 190 -7.75 13.20 14.99
CA GLU A 190 -7.05 14.32 15.60
C GLU A 190 -7.67 15.68 15.28
N LYS A 191 -8.41 15.83 14.17
CA LYS A 191 -8.89 17.13 13.68
C LYS A 191 -10.39 17.30 13.69
N THR A 192 -11.17 16.22 13.74
CA THR A 192 -12.63 16.32 13.61
C THR A 192 -13.37 15.63 14.74
N ALA A 193 -13.43 14.29 14.74
CA ALA A 193 -14.35 13.57 15.62
C ALA A 193 -13.98 12.09 15.73
N LEU A 194 -14.39 11.50 16.85
CA LEU A 194 -14.36 10.07 17.10
C LEU A 194 -15.79 9.49 17.09
N PRO A 195 -16.00 8.26 16.61
CA PRO A 195 -15.00 7.42 15.95
C PRO A 195 -14.62 7.99 14.56
N ALA A 196 -13.34 7.89 14.22
CA ALA A 196 -12.83 8.45 12.97
C ALA A 196 -13.39 7.70 11.75
N THR A 197 -13.72 8.44 10.69
CA THR A 197 -14.22 7.91 9.41
C THR A 197 -13.47 8.54 8.24
N GLU A 198 -13.49 7.88 7.08
CA GLU A 198 -12.84 8.39 5.87
C GLU A 198 -13.46 9.73 5.43
N ALA A 199 -14.79 9.86 5.54
CA ALA A 199 -15.52 11.10 5.25
C ALA A 199 -15.06 12.26 6.14
N TYR A 200 -14.83 12.01 7.43
CA TYR A 200 -14.29 13.01 8.34
C TYR A 200 -12.84 13.39 7.99
N GLY A 201 -12.02 12.43 7.56
CA GLY A 201 -10.65 12.70 7.11
C GLY A 201 -10.64 13.54 5.83
N ALA A 202 -11.49 13.20 4.87
CA ALA A 202 -11.67 13.97 3.63
C ALA A 202 -12.12 15.41 3.93
N ALA A 203 -13.09 15.60 4.84
CA ALA A 203 -13.54 16.92 5.27
C ALA A 203 -12.41 17.73 5.92
N ALA A 204 -11.60 17.11 6.78
CA ALA A 204 -10.45 17.75 7.42
C ALA A 204 -9.40 18.22 6.39
N ILE A 205 -9.09 17.39 5.38
CA ILE A 205 -8.16 17.74 4.31
C ILE A 205 -8.72 18.89 3.47
N LYS A 206 -9.99 18.83 3.08
CA LYS A 206 -10.64 19.89 2.29
C LYS A 206 -10.66 21.23 3.04
N ALA A 207 -10.98 21.22 4.34
CA ALA A 207 -10.94 22.41 5.18
C ALA A 207 -9.51 22.95 5.36
N TRP A 208 -8.51 22.09 5.39
CA TRP A 208 -7.11 22.53 5.42
C TRP A 208 -6.67 23.15 4.09
N LEU A 209 -7.09 22.58 2.95
CA LEU A 209 -6.79 23.06 1.60
C LEU A 209 -7.46 24.40 1.30
N SER A 210 -8.70 24.63 1.78
CA SER A 210 -9.41 25.91 1.54
C SER A 210 -8.71 27.11 2.17
N ASN A 211 -7.82 26.88 3.14
CA ASN A 211 -7.00 27.91 3.79
C ASN A 211 -5.65 28.12 3.09
N LYS A 212 -5.40 27.45 1.95
CA LYS A 212 -4.18 27.61 1.16
C LYS A 212 -4.41 28.59 0.02
N SER A 213 -3.36 29.33 -0.29
CA SER A 213 -3.31 30.23 -1.42
C SER A 213 -2.01 30.05 -2.20
N LEU A 214 -2.07 30.35 -3.49
CA LEU A 214 -0.91 30.43 -4.37
C LEU A 214 -0.99 31.74 -5.13
N ASN A 215 0.07 32.55 -5.07
CA ASN A 215 0.13 33.88 -5.69
C ASN A 215 -1.04 34.81 -5.27
N GLY A 216 -1.45 34.74 -4.01
CA GLY A 216 -2.56 35.55 -3.46
C GLY A 216 -3.96 35.04 -3.77
N ASN A 217 -4.10 33.97 -4.57
CA ASN A 217 -5.39 33.37 -4.90
C ASN A 217 -5.63 32.13 -4.04
N SER A 218 -6.79 32.06 -3.38
CA SER A 218 -7.19 30.86 -2.64
C SER A 218 -7.37 29.67 -3.59
N LEU A 219 -6.95 28.48 -3.15
CA LEU A 219 -7.20 27.26 -3.91
C LEU A 219 -8.66 26.85 -3.75
N LYS A 220 -9.35 26.68 -4.89
CA LYS A 220 -10.73 26.22 -4.96
C LYS A 220 -10.78 24.89 -5.69
N LEU A 221 -10.66 23.80 -4.94
CA LEU A 221 -10.68 22.44 -5.49
C LEU A 221 -12.09 21.84 -5.39
N ASP A 222 -13.06 22.48 -6.05
CA ASP A 222 -14.47 22.02 -6.02
C ASP A 222 -14.61 20.62 -6.65
N GLU A 223 -13.72 20.26 -7.56
CA GLU A 223 -13.67 18.94 -8.19
C GLU A 223 -12.90 17.90 -7.35
N LEU A 224 -12.25 18.28 -6.24
CA LEU A 224 -11.52 17.29 -5.44
C LEU A 224 -12.47 16.32 -4.76
N VAL A 225 -12.34 15.03 -5.09
CA VAL A 225 -13.00 13.93 -4.37
C VAL A 225 -11.94 13.06 -3.69
N ILE A 226 -12.06 12.94 -2.37
CA ILE A 226 -11.26 12.05 -1.52
C ILE A 226 -12.24 11.06 -0.90
N GLU A 227 -12.04 9.77 -1.12
CA GLU A 227 -12.88 8.71 -0.58
C GLU A 227 -12.16 7.96 0.53
N ASN A 228 -10.93 7.50 0.29
CA ASN A 228 -10.20 6.64 1.22
C ASN A 228 -8.75 7.07 1.45
N GLY A 229 -8.24 8.02 0.65
CA GLY A 229 -6.91 8.62 0.84
C GLY A 229 -5.76 7.82 0.23
N SER A 230 -6.01 6.64 -0.33
CA SER A 230 -4.98 5.81 -0.98
C SER A 230 -4.95 5.93 -2.51
N GLY A 231 -5.97 6.49 -3.15
CA GLY A 231 -6.11 6.45 -4.61
C GLY A 231 -6.77 5.17 -5.12
N LEU A 232 -7.06 4.21 -4.24
CA LEU A 232 -7.73 2.95 -4.58
C LEU A 232 -9.24 3.16 -4.65
N SER A 233 -9.69 4.00 -5.59
CA SER A 233 -11.08 4.37 -5.81
C SER A 233 -11.32 4.68 -7.28
N ARG A 234 -12.55 4.46 -7.74
CA ARG A 234 -13.03 4.88 -9.06
C ARG A 234 -13.70 6.25 -9.06
N THR A 235 -13.95 6.81 -7.88
CA THR A 235 -14.67 8.08 -7.72
C THR A 235 -13.74 9.23 -7.33
N GLU A 236 -12.59 8.93 -6.71
CA GLU A 236 -11.56 9.92 -6.42
C GLU A 236 -11.07 10.59 -7.70
N HIS A 237 -11.01 11.93 -7.68
CA HIS A 237 -10.51 12.71 -8.79
C HIS A 237 -9.95 14.06 -8.33
N ILE A 238 -9.02 14.56 -9.13
CA ILE A 238 -8.38 15.87 -9.01
C ILE A 238 -7.88 16.27 -10.42
N SER A 239 -7.92 17.57 -10.73
CA SER A 239 -7.28 18.06 -11.96
C SER A 239 -5.75 18.03 -11.89
N ALA A 240 -5.09 17.88 -13.04
CA ALA A 240 -3.62 17.96 -13.10
C ALA A 240 -3.10 19.34 -12.64
N GLU A 241 -3.86 20.40 -12.94
CA GLU A 241 -3.57 21.76 -12.51
C GLU A 241 -3.60 21.89 -10.98
N HIS A 242 -4.69 21.51 -10.31
CA HIS A 242 -4.75 21.61 -8.85
C HIS A 242 -3.74 20.72 -8.14
N LEU A 243 -3.45 19.52 -8.68
CA LEU A 243 -2.38 18.69 -8.15
C LEU A 243 -1.00 19.38 -8.29
N SER A 244 -0.75 20.06 -9.41
CA SER A 244 0.50 20.82 -9.61
C SER A 244 0.61 21.99 -8.62
N GLN A 245 -0.48 22.73 -8.39
CA GLN A 245 -0.51 23.83 -7.42
C GLN A 245 -0.28 23.33 -5.99
N MET A 246 -0.86 22.18 -5.62
CA MET A 246 -0.60 21.53 -4.33
C MET A 246 0.88 21.17 -4.16
N LEU A 247 1.55 20.68 -5.22
CA LEU A 247 2.99 20.41 -5.20
C LEU A 247 3.82 21.69 -5.07
N VAL A 248 3.42 22.79 -5.71
CA VAL A 248 4.10 24.09 -5.52
C VAL A 248 3.96 24.58 -4.08
N ILE A 249 2.77 24.46 -3.48
CA ILE A 249 2.55 24.85 -2.07
C ILE A 249 3.36 23.97 -1.12
N ALA A 250 3.38 22.65 -1.37
CA ALA A 250 4.17 21.72 -0.58
C ALA A 250 5.67 22.05 -0.65
N TYR A 251 6.17 22.51 -1.80
CA TYR A 251 7.57 22.91 -1.97
C TYR A 251 7.94 24.17 -1.17
N HIS A 252 7.00 25.09 -0.96
CA HIS A 252 7.22 26.29 -0.14
C HIS A 252 6.86 26.09 1.34
N SER A 253 6.48 24.88 1.73
CA SER A 253 6.10 24.54 3.11
C SER A 253 7.34 24.29 3.99
N PRO A 254 7.29 24.56 5.30
CA PRO A 254 8.36 24.18 6.24
C PRO A 254 8.68 22.67 6.25
N VAL A 255 7.72 21.82 5.89
CA VAL A 255 7.89 20.36 5.80
C VAL A 255 8.28 19.86 4.39
N MET A 256 8.73 20.77 3.52
CA MET A 256 9.18 20.43 2.17
C MET A 256 10.27 19.33 2.16
N PRO A 257 11.33 19.38 2.99
CA PRO A 257 12.39 18.38 2.92
C PRO A 257 11.88 16.96 3.18
N GLU A 258 11.00 16.79 4.17
CA GLU A 258 10.37 15.53 4.49
C GLU A 258 9.42 15.06 3.38
N PHE A 259 8.60 15.96 2.84
CA PHE A 259 7.70 15.62 1.75
C PHE A 259 8.46 15.22 0.48
N MET A 260 9.43 16.01 0.04
CA MET A 260 10.19 15.74 -1.17
C MET A 260 11.00 14.44 -1.04
N SER A 261 11.67 14.22 0.10
CA SER A 261 12.44 12.98 0.35
C SER A 261 11.55 11.73 0.48
N SER A 262 10.26 11.90 0.80
CA SER A 262 9.29 10.80 0.81
C SER A 262 9.00 10.24 -0.58
N LEU A 263 9.11 11.06 -1.63
CA LEU A 263 8.79 10.65 -2.99
C LEU A 263 9.89 9.75 -3.59
N PRO A 264 9.54 8.70 -4.35
CA PRO A 264 10.50 7.88 -5.09
C PRO A 264 11.46 8.70 -5.96
N ILE A 265 12.76 8.36 -5.93
CA ILE A 265 13.80 8.97 -6.75
C ILE A 265 13.94 8.17 -8.03
N LEU A 266 13.80 8.84 -9.17
CA LEU A 266 13.89 8.25 -10.50
C LEU A 266 15.19 7.45 -10.68
N ALA A 267 15.07 6.23 -11.20
CA ALA A 267 16.17 5.29 -11.41
C ALA A 267 16.88 4.75 -10.15
N LEU A 268 16.47 5.17 -8.94
CA LEU A 268 17.13 4.79 -7.70
C LEU A 268 16.26 3.94 -6.78
N ASP A 269 15.06 4.40 -6.42
CA ASP A 269 14.22 3.74 -5.42
C ASP A 269 12.71 3.78 -5.73
N GLY A 270 11.96 3.07 -4.89
CA GLY A 270 10.51 2.99 -4.96
C GLY A 270 9.96 2.52 -6.32
N THR A 271 8.79 3.02 -6.68
CA THR A 271 8.05 2.59 -7.88
C THR A 271 8.65 3.04 -9.21
N VAL A 272 9.68 3.90 -9.19
CA VAL A 272 10.36 4.44 -10.39
C VAL A 272 11.80 3.95 -10.54
N MET A 273 12.29 3.08 -9.66
CA MET A 273 13.69 2.60 -9.66
C MET A 273 14.15 1.92 -10.95
N LYS A 274 13.22 1.35 -11.73
CA LYS A 274 13.52 0.66 -13.00
C LYS A 274 13.36 1.56 -14.24
N ARG A 275 12.93 2.81 -14.07
CA ARG A 275 12.65 3.74 -15.19
C ARG A 275 13.87 4.60 -15.48
N LEU A 276 14.08 4.91 -16.76
CA LEU A 276 15.04 5.92 -17.23
C LEU A 276 16.48 5.81 -16.67
N LYS A 277 16.96 4.59 -16.38
CA LYS A 277 18.29 4.35 -15.76
C LYS A 277 19.47 4.92 -16.54
N ASN A 278 19.35 4.95 -17.88
CA ASN A 278 20.40 5.41 -18.78
C ASN A 278 20.14 6.83 -19.31
N SER A 279 19.12 7.52 -18.78
CA SER A 279 18.77 8.89 -19.20
C SER A 279 19.51 9.92 -18.34
N PRO A 280 19.89 11.09 -18.88
CA PRO A 280 20.50 12.17 -18.10
C PRO A 280 19.67 12.67 -16.90
N VAL A 281 18.35 12.44 -16.90
CA VAL A 281 17.44 12.79 -15.80
C VAL A 281 17.45 11.77 -14.65
N ALA A 282 18.16 10.65 -14.79
CA ALA A 282 18.32 9.67 -13.70
C ALA A 282 18.81 10.34 -12.41
N ASN A 283 18.24 9.98 -11.26
CA ASN A 283 18.49 10.57 -9.94
C ASN A 283 18.13 12.06 -9.80
N ARG A 284 17.52 12.69 -10.81
CA ARG A 284 17.17 14.14 -10.80
C ARG A 284 15.67 14.41 -10.60
N ALA A 285 14.85 13.37 -10.43
CA ALA A 285 13.41 13.53 -10.25
C ALA A 285 12.89 12.77 -9.02
N HIS A 286 11.92 13.37 -8.34
CA HIS A 286 11.19 12.83 -7.19
C HIS A 286 9.73 12.69 -7.58
N LEU A 287 9.24 11.47 -7.78
CA LEU A 287 7.97 11.21 -8.47
C LEU A 287 7.13 10.17 -7.73
N LYS A 288 5.85 10.50 -7.50
CA LYS A 288 4.83 9.54 -7.12
C LYS A 288 4.16 8.97 -8.37
N THR A 289 3.95 7.66 -8.38
CA THR A 289 3.17 6.96 -9.41
C THR A 289 1.75 6.67 -8.93
N GLY A 290 0.79 6.62 -9.85
CA GLY A 290 -0.56 6.09 -9.65
C GLY A 290 -0.88 5.06 -10.73
N SER A 291 -1.40 3.90 -10.34
CA SER A 291 -1.75 2.84 -11.29
C SER A 291 -2.89 1.99 -10.75
N ILE A 292 -4.01 2.00 -11.47
CA ILE A 292 -5.13 1.06 -11.34
C ILE A 292 -5.57 0.70 -12.75
N ASP A 293 -6.40 -0.34 -12.92
CA ASP A 293 -6.90 -0.69 -14.26
C ASP A 293 -7.55 0.53 -14.93
N GLY A 294 -7.18 0.85 -16.16
CA GLY A 294 -7.69 2.04 -16.85
C GLY A 294 -7.10 3.40 -16.41
N VAL A 295 -6.15 3.46 -15.47
CA VAL A 295 -5.50 4.70 -15.02
C VAL A 295 -3.99 4.56 -14.89
N SER A 296 -3.24 5.55 -15.37
CA SER A 296 -1.80 5.67 -15.16
C SER A 296 -1.42 7.12 -14.94
N ALA A 297 -0.72 7.41 -13.85
CA ALA A 297 -0.35 8.76 -13.47
C ALA A 297 1.07 8.87 -12.91
N ILE A 298 1.67 10.03 -13.10
CA ILE A 298 2.90 10.47 -12.43
C ILE A 298 2.73 11.91 -11.95
N ALA A 299 3.27 12.21 -10.77
CA ALA A 299 3.28 13.56 -10.24
C ALA A 299 4.50 13.78 -9.34
N GLY A 300 5.10 14.96 -9.38
CA GLY A 300 6.21 15.30 -8.48
C GLY A 300 7.11 16.38 -9.05
N TYR A 301 8.41 16.27 -8.78
CA TYR A 301 9.38 17.29 -9.12
C TYR A 301 10.52 16.75 -9.99
N VAL A 302 10.96 17.55 -10.95
CA VAL A 302 12.14 17.30 -11.79
C VAL A 302 13.13 18.44 -11.59
N LEU A 303 14.43 18.12 -11.47
CA LEU A 303 15.50 19.12 -11.50
C LEU A 303 16.06 19.21 -12.92
N ASP A 304 15.74 20.30 -13.61
CA ASP A 304 16.17 20.54 -15.00
C ASP A 304 17.70 20.74 -15.12
N GLN A 305 18.19 20.91 -16.35
CA GLN A 305 19.61 21.10 -16.65
C GLN A 305 20.22 22.34 -16.00
N GLN A 306 19.41 23.36 -15.72
CA GLN A 306 19.82 24.62 -15.08
C GLN A 306 19.68 24.56 -13.55
N ASN A 307 19.37 23.37 -12.99
CA ASN A 307 19.11 23.15 -11.57
C ASN A 307 17.91 23.91 -11.01
N LYS A 308 16.95 24.26 -11.86
CA LYS A 308 15.65 24.78 -11.45
C LYS A 308 14.68 23.61 -11.25
N ARG A 309 13.90 23.71 -10.17
CA ARG A 309 12.92 22.70 -9.78
C ARG A 309 11.63 22.94 -10.54
N GLN A 310 11.21 21.95 -11.32
CA GLN A 310 9.97 21.97 -12.09
C GLN A 310 8.96 21.00 -11.46
N VAL A 311 7.69 21.37 -11.47
CA VAL A 311 6.59 20.45 -11.12
C VAL A 311 6.10 19.77 -12.39
N VAL A 312 5.93 18.45 -12.33
CA VAL A 312 5.38 17.66 -13.42
C VAL A 312 4.17 16.87 -12.92
N VAL A 313 3.09 16.87 -13.69
CA VAL A 313 1.89 16.07 -13.43
C VAL A 313 1.35 15.55 -14.76
N MET A 314 1.09 14.26 -14.83
CA MET A 314 0.40 13.62 -15.95
C MET A 314 -0.56 12.57 -15.41
N ILE A 315 -1.83 12.65 -15.83
CA ILE A 315 -2.89 11.72 -15.45
C ILE A 315 -3.53 11.21 -16.73
N VAL A 316 -3.51 9.90 -16.95
CA VAL A 316 -4.12 9.25 -18.12
C VAL A 316 -5.22 8.31 -17.66
N ASN A 317 -6.46 8.63 -18.02
CA ASN A 317 -7.64 7.80 -17.80
C ASN A 317 -8.08 7.22 -19.14
N HIS A 318 -7.87 5.93 -19.36
CA HIS A 318 -8.21 5.24 -20.60
C HIS A 318 -8.09 3.72 -20.41
N ALA A 319 -8.88 2.91 -21.11
CA ALA A 319 -8.76 1.44 -21.09
C ALA A 319 -7.34 0.92 -21.44
N LYS A 320 -6.53 1.73 -22.13
CA LYS A 320 -5.12 1.48 -22.46
C LYS A 320 -4.13 2.34 -21.67
N ALA A 321 -4.50 2.89 -20.51
CA ALA A 321 -3.66 3.82 -19.76
C ALA A 321 -2.28 3.23 -19.39
N GLY A 322 -2.17 1.91 -19.21
CA GLY A 322 -0.89 1.23 -19.01
C GLY A 322 0.15 1.46 -20.12
N ALA A 323 -0.31 1.74 -21.36
CA ALA A 323 0.56 2.06 -22.48
C ALA A 323 1.15 3.49 -22.42
N SER A 324 0.65 4.36 -21.53
CA SER A 324 1.13 5.75 -21.42
C SER A 324 2.52 5.91 -20.80
N LYS A 325 3.14 4.82 -20.31
CA LYS A 325 4.44 4.87 -19.64
C LYS A 325 5.53 5.56 -20.48
N ALA A 326 5.57 5.28 -21.79
CA ALA A 326 6.53 5.91 -22.69
C ALA A 326 6.30 7.43 -22.82
N ALA A 327 5.04 7.87 -22.87
CA ALA A 327 4.69 9.29 -22.90
C ALA A 327 5.04 10.00 -21.57
N GLN A 328 4.83 9.32 -20.44
CA GLN A 328 5.26 9.81 -19.13
C GLN A 328 6.79 9.96 -19.04
N ASP A 329 7.53 8.96 -19.53
CA ASP A 329 8.99 8.98 -19.57
C ASP A 329 9.49 10.13 -20.47
N ALA A 330 8.90 10.30 -21.67
CA ALA A 330 9.22 11.40 -22.57
C ALA A 330 8.91 12.78 -21.98
N LEU A 331 7.80 12.92 -21.23
CA LEU A 331 7.48 14.17 -20.53
C LEU A 331 8.54 14.52 -19.48
N ILE A 332 9.01 13.54 -18.71
CA ILE A 332 10.06 13.75 -17.69
C ILE A 332 11.37 14.22 -18.36
N GLU A 333 11.77 13.56 -19.45
CA GLU A 333 12.97 13.94 -20.21
C GLU A 333 12.82 15.33 -20.84
N TRP A 334 11.65 15.63 -21.40
CA TRP A 334 11.36 16.95 -21.96
C TRP A 334 11.46 18.05 -20.90
N VAL A 335 10.88 17.86 -19.70
CA VAL A 335 10.99 18.82 -18.58
C VAL A 335 12.45 19.00 -18.16
N TYR A 336 13.26 17.94 -18.17
CA TYR A 336 14.68 18.03 -17.85
C TYR A 336 15.46 18.90 -18.85
N HIS A 337 15.12 18.80 -20.14
CA HIS A 337 15.75 19.55 -21.23
C HIS A 337 15.17 20.94 -21.48
N GLN A 338 14.11 21.34 -20.76
CA GLN A 338 13.53 22.67 -20.90
C GLN A 338 14.52 23.75 -20.46
N GLU A 339 15.04 24.51 -21.42
CA GLU A 339 15.69 25.79 -21.17
C GLU A 339 14.57 26.83 -20.99
N ASN A 340 14.31 27.25 -19.75
CA ASN A 340 13.38 28.36 -19.46
C ASN A 340 14.05 29.71 -19.58
#